data_AF-A0A257L0Q0-F1
#
_entry.id   AF-A0A257L0Q0-F1
#
_cell.length_a   1.000
_cell.length_b   1.000
_cell.length_c   1.000
_cell.angle_alpha   90.00
_cell.angle_beta   90.00
_cell.angle_gamma   90.00
#
_symmetry.space_group_name_H-M   'P 1'
#
loop_
_entity.id
_entity.type
_entity.pdbx_description
1 polymer ?
#
loop_
_entity_poly.entity_id
_entity_poly.type
_entity_poly.pdbx_seq_one_letter_code
_entity_poly.pdbx_strand_id
1 'polypeptide(L)'
;MAPGWAGYTLALLPVAPTGDAARASPAGAVPAPLGQWPAGWLAGLGAPFNTLGLGGTLRAASPGFTLQSVAGRLQLAGALQLELQDASSRVSPLQVLGSYRLLLQGQAQGGDTATVQLQTTDGALLLNGTGQWTGGRLRFRGAAQAAPGQDAVLANLLNIIGRRQGAVSVISIG
;
A
#
# COMPACT_ATOMS: atom_id res chain seq x y z
N MET A 1 -23.87 23.71 21.88
CA MET A 1 -22.44 23.68 21.51
C MET A 1 -22.10 22.26 21.12
N ALA A 2 -21.97 21.96 19.82
CA ALA A 2 -21.46 20.67 19.38
C ALA A 2 -19.93 20.65 19.61
N PRO A 3 -19.33 19.52 20.02
CA PRO A 3 -17.89 19.45 20.23
C PRO A 3 -17.16 19.73 18.91
N GLY A 4 -16.49 20.88 18.81
CA GLY A 4 -15.68 21.25 17.66
C GLY A 4 -14.38 20.47 17.67
N TRP A 5 -14.37 19.29 17.04
CA TRP A 5 -13.13 18.54 16.83
C TRP A 5 -12.29 19.34 15.83
N ALA A 6 -11.35 20.15 16.34
CA ALA A 6 -10.56 21.11 15.56
C ALA A 6 -9.59 20.45 14.56
N GLY A 7 -9.49 19.12 14.56
CA GLY A 7 -8.60 18.35 13.70
C GLY A 7 -7.92 17.23 14.49
N TYR A 8 -7.37 16.25 13.78
CA TYR A 8 -6.52 15.22 14.37
C TYR A 8 -5.21 15.14 13.59
N THR A 9 -4.11 14.92 14.29
CA THR A 9 -2.80 14.66 13.69
C THR A 9 -2.36 13.27 14.09
N LEU A 10 -2.10 12.42 13.11
CA LEU A 10 -1.44 11.15 13.26
C LEU A 10 -0.02 11.29 12.74
N ALA A 11 0.96 11.09 13.62
CA ALA A 11 2.36 11.02 13.23
C ALA A 11 2.84 9.56 13.35
N LEU A 12 3.26 8.99 12.23
CA LEU A 12 3.97 7.71 12.19
C LEU A 12 5.46 8.02 12.29
N LEU A 13 5.93 8.03 13.52
CA LEU A 13 7.35 8.19 13.82
C LEU A 13 8.01 6.81 13.82
N PRO A 14 9.26 6.72 13.37
CA PRO A 14 10.03 5.48 13.50
C PRO A 14 10.00 5.02 14.96
N VAL A 15 9.70 3.75 15.20
CA VAL A 15 9.93 3.15 16.52
C VAL A 15 11.44 3.25 16.78
N ALA A 16 11.82 3.98 17.83
CA ALA A 16 13.22 4.08 18.22
C ALA A 16 13.74 2.65 18.46
N PRO A 17 14.91 2.26 17.91
CA PRO A 17 15.48 0.97 18.22
C PRO A 17 15.73 0.90 19.74
N THR A 18 15.12 -0.07 20.42
CA THR A 18 15.49 -0.43 21.78
C THR A 18 16.86 -1.11 21.75
N GLY A 19 17.91 -0.29 21.76
CA GLY A 19 19.31 -0.73 21.77
C GLY A 19 20.24 0.32 21.19
N ASP A 20 21.50 0.34 21.65
CA ASP A 20 22.62 1.27 21.38
C ASP A 20 23.05 1.44 19.89
N ALA A 21 22.14 1.28 18.93
CA ALA A 21 22.38 1.44 17.49
C ALA A 21 22.01 2.84 16.98
N ALA A 22 22.24 3.88 17.79
CA ALA A 22 22.16 5.28 17.35
C ALA A 22 23.50 5.71 16.74
N ARG A 23 23.90 5.11 15.62
CA ARG A 23 24.99 5.64 14.78
C ARG A 23 24.58 5.67 13.32
N ALA A 24 24.39 6.90 12.84
CA ALA A 24 24.39 7.37 11.45
C ALA A 24 23.69 6.44 10.44
N SER A 25 22.44 6.77 10.08
CA SER A 25 21.79 6.21 8.91
C SER A 25 22.39 6.84 7.63
N PRO A 26 23.10 6.07 6.77
CA PRO A 26 23.55 6.57 5.48
C PRO A 26 22.36 6.77 4.53
N ALA A 27 22.55 7.58 3.49
CA ALA A 27 21.62 7.68 2.36
C ALA A 27 21.42 6.27 1.76
N GLY A 28 20.25 5.68 1.97
CA GLY A 28 19.95 4.27 1.69
C GLY A 28 19.45 3.46 2.89
N ALA A 29 19.36 4.06 4.08
CA ALA A 29 18.81 3.39 5.26
C ALA A 29 17.37 2.93 5.02
N VAL A 30 17.14 1.64 5.24
CA VAL A 30 15.80 1.04 5.29
C VAL A 30 14.99 1.83 6.32
N PRO A 31 13.85 2.44 5.95
CA PRO A 31 13.06 3.22 6.88
C PRO A 31 12.70 2.35 8.10
N ALA A 32 12.72 2.93 9.29
CA ALA A 32 12.49 2.13 10.49
C ALA A 32 11.10 1.48 10.44
N PRO A 33 10.98 0.20 10.84
CA PRO A 33 9.70 -0.48 10.84
C PRO A 33 8.77 0.16 11.87
N LEU A 34 7.53 0.44 11.44
CA LEU A 34 6.45 0.89 12.30
C LEU A 34 5.70 -0.30 12.92
N GLY A 35 5.61 -1.41 12.19
CA GLY A 35 4.90 -2.60 12.65
C GLY A 35 4.69 -3.63 11.54
N GLN A 36 4.18 -4.80 11.95
CA GLN A 36 3.78 -5.87 11.04
C GLN A 36 2.46 -6.50 11.50
N TRP A 37 1.60 -6.82 10.53
CA TRP A 37 0.27 -7.35 10.76
C TRP A 37 -0.08 -8.43 9.73
N PRO A 38 -0.95 -9.38 10.08
CA PRO A 38 -1.52 -10.30 9.10
C PRO A 38 -2.28 -9.53 8.02
N ALA A 39 -2.00 -9.80 6.74
CA ALA A 39 -2.67 -9.14 5.63
C ALA A 39 -4.19 -9.40 5.61
N GLY A 40 -4.63 -10.50 6.22
CA GLY A 40 -6.05 -10.83 6.40
C GLY A 40 -6.84 -9.77 7.14
N TRP A 41 -6.19 -8.88 7.91
CA TRP A 41 -6.86 -7.74 8.56
C TRP A 41 -7.41 -6.74 7.54
N LEU A 42 -6.85 -6.67 6.33
CA LEU A 42 -7.36 -5.84 5.24
C LEU A 42 -8.79 -6.20 4.83
N ALA A 43 -9.24 -7.44 5.09
CA ALA A 43 -10.62 -7.84 4.82
C ALA A 43 -11.66 -7.01 5.60
N GLY A 44 -11.27 -6.38 6.71
CA GLY A 44 -12.10 -5.46 7.49
C GLY A 44 -12.33 -4.10 6.82
N LEU A 45 -11.56 -3.76 5.78
CA LEU A 45 -11.73 -2.53 4.99
C LEU A 45 -12.88 -2.63 3.96
N GLY A 46 -13.51 -3.79 3.83
CA GLY A 46 -14.58 -4.03 2.86
C GLY A 46 -14.07 -4.41 1.47
N ALA A 47 -14.89 -4.21 0.43
CA ALA A 47 -14.51 -4.48 -0.95
C ALA A 47 -13.45 -3.45 -1.42
N PRO A 48 -12.44 -3.85 -2.21
CA PRO A 48 -12.25 -5.18 -2.81
C PRO A 48 -11.49 -6.18 -1.92
N PHE A 49 -10.91 -5.75 -0.79
CA PHE A 49 -10.04 -6.58 0.06
C PHE A 49 -10.73 -7.80 0.65
N ASN A 50 -12.01 -7.65 1.03
CA ASN A 50 -12.83 -8.74 1.52
C ASN A 50 -13.01 -9.85 0.47
N THR A 51 -13.29 -9.47 -0.78
CA THR A 51 -13.49 -10.40 -1.89
C THR A 51 -12.20 -11.11 -2.27
N LEU A 52 -11.08 -10.40 -2.26
CA LEU A 52 -9.78 -10.99 -2.57
C LEU A 52 -9.31 -11.96 -1.47
N GLY A 53 -9.73 -11.75 -0.22
CA GLY A 53 -9.33 -12.57 0.91
C GLY A 53 -7.80 -12.66 1.00
N LEU A 54 -7.13 -11.51 1.06
CA LEU A 54 -5.68 -11.43 1.03
C LEU A 54 -5.05 -12.08 2.26
N GLY A 55 -4.07 -12.95 2.05
CA GLY A 55 -3.17 -13.47 3.08
C GLY A 55 -1.75 -12.91 2.93
N GLY A 56 -0.85 -13.36 3.79
CA GLY A 56 0.53 -12.88 3.88
C GLY A 56 0.77 -11.94 5.06
N THR A 57 1.92 -11.27 5.06
CA THR A 57 2.35 -10.35 6.13
C THR A 57 2.50 -8.94 5.59
N LEU A 58 1.70 -8.01 6.13
CA LEU A 58 1.82 -6.59 5.85
C LEU A 58 2.83 -5.95 6.82
N ARG A 59 3.84 -5.29 6.28
CA ARG A 59 4.81 -4.47 7.03
C ARG A 59 4.66 -3.01 6.66
N ALA A 60 4.76 -2.13 7.64
CA ALA A 60 4.84 -0.70 7.41
C ALA A 60 6.17 -0.16 7.94
N ALA A 61 6.76 0.75 7.18
CA ALA A 61 7.99 1.45 7.54
C ALA A 61 7.90 2.92 7.10
N SER A 62 8.44 3.83 7.89
CA SER A 62 8.46 5.24 7.54
C SER A 62 9.68 5.94 8.14
N PRO A 63 10.36 6.83 7.39
CA PRO A 63 11.35 7.74 7.96
C PRO A 63 10.71 8.91 8.74
N GLY A 64 9.38 9.00 8.75
CA GLY A 64 8.60 10.11 9.27
C GLY A 64 7.46 10.42 8.31
N PHE A 65 6.25 10.02 8.66
CA PHE A 65 5.04 10.29 7.89
C PHE A 65 4.00 10.92 8.80
N THR A 66 3.38 12.00 8.35
CA THR A 66 2.33 12.68 9.10
C THR A 66 1.07 12.80 8.26
N LEU A 67 -0.05 12.52 8.91
CA LEU A 67 -1.39 12.69 8.38
C LEU A 67 -2.15 13.63 9.31
N GLN A 68 -2.57 14.77 8.79
CA GLN A 68 -3.20 15.83 9.56
C GLN A 68 -4.56 16.13 8.95
N SER A 69 -5.63 16.14 9.75
CA SER A 69 -6.93 16.65 9.33
C SER A 69 -7.08 18.08 9.86
N VAL A 70 -7.14 19.06 8.97
CA VAL A 70 -7.32 20.48 9.30
C VAL A 70 -8.58 20.99 8.62
N ALA A 71 -9.57 21.39 9.42
CA ALA A 71 -10.88 21.84 8.93
C ALA A 71 -11.51 20.86 7.89
N GLY A 72 -11.41 19.56 8.15
CA GLY A 72 -11.94 18.51 7.27
C GLY A 72 -11.07 18.18 6.05
N ARG A 73 -9.93 18.84 5.87
CA ARG A 73 -8.96 18.52 4.80
C ARG A 73 -7.83 17.68 5.34
N LEU A 74 -7.60 16.53 4.71
CA LEU A 74 -6.44 15.69 4.99
C LEU A 74 -5.21 16.27 4.32
N GLN A 75 -4.15 16.46 5.09
CA GLN A 75 -2.83 16.85 4.66
C GLN A 75 -1.85 15.72 4.97
N LEU A 76 -1.03 15.35 3.99
CA LEU A 76 -0.04 14.29 4.10
C LEU A 76 1.35 14.88 3.89
N ALA A 77 2.29 14.50 4.74
CA ALA A 77 3.71 14.84 4.57
C ALA A 77 4.62 13.65 4.90
N GLY A 78 5.80 13.64 4.26
CA GLY A 78 6.77 12.56 4.41
C GLY A 78 6.47 11.33 3.55
N ALA A 79 7.01 10.18 3.93
CA ALA A 79 6.90 8.95 3.14
C ALA A 79 6.47 7.75 3.99
N LEU A 80 5.61 6.90 3.46
CA LEU A 80 5.20 5.64 4.07
C LEU A 80 5.42 4.51 3.07
N GLN A 81 6.21 3.51 3.46
CA GLN A 81 6.42 2.29 2.71
C GLN A 81 5.59 1.17 3.35
N LEU A 82 4.78 0.50 2.53
CA LEU A 82 4.05 -0.70 2.89
C LEU A 82 4.60 -1.86 2.06
N GLU A 83 4.89 -2.98 2.72
CA GLU A 83 5.32 -4.21 2.06
C GLU A 83 4.34 -5.32 2.38
N LEU A 84 3.81 -5.96 1.35
CA LEU A 84 3.01 -7.17 1.49
C LEU A 84 3.88 -8.35 1.09
N GLN A 85 4.31 -9.13 2.07
CA GLN A 85 5.15 -10.32 1.86
C GLN A 85 4.29 -11.57 1.78
N ASP A 86 4.68 -12.49 0.91
CA ASP A 86 4.02 -13.80 0.72
C ASP A 86 2.50 -13.67 0.55
N ALA A 87 2.09 -12.71 -0.28
CA ALA A 87 0.70 -12.43 -0.53
C ALA A 87 0.01 -13.68 -1.08
N SER A 88 -1.18 -13.96 -0.58
CA SER A 88 -2.03 -15.04 -1.09
C SER A 88 -3.47 -14.54 -1.26
N SER A 89 -4.29 -15.25 -2.00
CA SER A 89 -5.68 -14.88 -2.23
C SER A 89 -6.56 -16.11 -2.34
N ARG A 90 -7.73 -16.07 -1.72
CA ARG A 90 -8.71 -17.17 -1.76
C ARG A 90 -9.27 -17.43 -3.16
N VAL A 91 -9.17 -16.47 -4.07
CA VAL A 91 -9.68 -16.60 -5.45
C VAL A 91 -8.60 -17.03 -6.45
N SER A 92 -7.41 -17.41 -5.96
CA SER A 92 -6.32 -17.99 -6.75
C SER A 92 -5.98 -19.41 -6.30
N PRO A 93 -5.61 -20.32 -7.21
CA PRO A 93 -5.09 -21.64 -6.86
C PRO A 93 -3.66 -21.60 -6.29
N LEU A 94 -2.92 -20.51 -6.51
CA LEU A 94 -1.54 -20.39 -6.04
C LEU A 94 -1.50 -20.17 -4.52
N GLN A 95 -0.62 -20.91 -3.83
CA GLN A 95 -0.38 -20.73 -2.41
C GLN A 95 0.23 -19.34 -2.10
N VAL A 96 1.15 -18.88 -2.96
CA VAL A 96 1.80 -17.57 -2.89
C VAL A 96 1.70 -16.91 -4.25
N LEU A 97 1.14 -15.70 -4.29
CA LEU A 97 1.03 -14.84 -5.46
C LEU A 97 2.31 -14.05 -5.70
N GLY A 98 2.94 -13.58 -4.62
CA GLY A 98 4.15 -12.77 -4.67
C GLY A 98 4.31 -11.83 -3.49
N SER A 99 5.31 -10.97 -3.59
CA SER A 99 5.58 -9.89 -2.65
C SER A 99 5.52 -8.54 -3.36
N TYR A 100 4.98 -7.54 -2.68
CA TYR A 100 4.67 -6.23 -3.24
C TYR A 100 5.16 -5.11 -2.34
N ARG A 101 5.54 -4.00 -2.96
CA ARG A 101 5.87 -2.75 -2.28
C ARG A 101 4.95 -1.64 -2.75
N LEU A 102 4.34 -0.95 -1.81
CA LEU A 102 3.59 0.27 -2.02
C LEU A 102 4.32 1.42 -1.33
N LEU A 103 4.57 2.49 -2.08
CA LEU A 103 5.17 3.72 -1.57
C LEU A 103 4.17 4.86 -1.66
N LEU A 104 3.91 5.52 -0.53
CA LEU A 104 3.10 6.72 -0.42
C LEU A 104 4.02 7.89 -0.07
N GLN A 105 3.99 8.97 -0.85
CA GLN A 105 4.81 10.16 -0.60
C GLN A 105 3.92 11.40 -0.57
N GLY A 106 3.81 12.03 0.61
CA GLY A 106 3.17 13.31 0.80
C GLY A 106 4.09 14.48 0.44
N GLN A 107 3.54 15.66 0.22
CA GLN A 107 4.32 16.86 -0.06
C GLN A 107 5.09 17.32 1.19
N ALA A 108 6.32 17.80 1.00
CA ALA A 108 7.22 18.16 2.10
C ALA A 108 6.69 19.27 3.02
N GLN A 109 5.85 20.18 2.51
CA GLN A 109 5.27 21.29 3.28
C GLN A 109 3.89 20.97 3.89
N GLY A 110 3.42 19.72 3.78
CA GLY A 110 2.05 19.37 4.14
C GLY A 110 1.08 19.89 3.09
N GLY A 111 0.56 18.98 2.27
CA GLY A 111 -0.41 19.30 1.23
C GLY A 111 -1.53 18.28 1.22
N ASP A 112 -2.61 18.59 0.52
CA ASP A 112 -3.73 17.66 0.33
C ASP A 112 -3.46 16.62 -0.75
N THR A 113 -2.22 16.57 -1.26
CA THR A 113 -1.79 15.63 -2.29
C THR A 113 -0.69 14.68 -1.84
N ALA A 114 -0.75 13.45 -2.31
CA ALA A 114 0.30 12.45 -2.15
C ALA A 114 0.41 11.59 -3.41
N THR A 115 1.61 11.13 -3.73
CA THR A 115 1.82 10.13 -4.80
C THR A 115 1.78 8.73 -4.21
N VAL A 116 1.24 7.79 -4.98
CA VAL A 116 1.19 6.37 -4.66
C VAL A 116 1.91 5.61 -5.77
N GLN A 117 2.77 4.67 -5.41
CA GLN A 117 3.44 3.77 -6.35
C GLN A 117 3.29 2.35 -5.84
N LEU A 118 2.93 1.43 -6.73
CA LEU A 118 2.83 0.00 -6.45
C LEU A 118 3.76 -0.74 -7.40
N GLN A 119 4.52 -1.69 -6.87
CA GLN A 119 5.37 -2.56 -7.67
C GLN A 119 5.47 -3.96 -7.06
N THR A 120 5.73 -4.93 -7.92
CA THR A 120 6.08 -6.30 -7.53
C THR A 120 7.55 -6.36 -7.21
N THR A 121 7.87 -6.97 -6.08
CA THR A 121 9.25 -7.28 -5.71
C THR A 121 9.60 -8.73 -6.03
N ASP A 122 8.62 -9.63 -5.96
CA ASP A 122 8.78 -11.05 -6.30
C ASP A 122 7.43 -11.71 -6.61
N GLY A 123 7.43 -12.81 -7.38
CA GLY A 123 6.27 -13.70 -7.50
C GLY A 123 5.61 -13.82 -8.88
N ALA A 124 4.54 -14.61 -8.92
CA ALA A 124 3.83 -15.03 -10.12
C ALA A 124 2.78 -14.01 -10.61
N LEU A 125 2.21 -13.21 -9.71
CA LEU A 125 1.31 -12.11 -10.08
C LEU A 125 2.12 -10.82 -10.10
N LEU A 126 2.32 -10.28 -11.30
CA LEU A 126 3.03 -9.03 -11.54
C LEU A 126 2.04 -7.87 -11.49
N LEU A 127 2.17 -7.05 -10.46
CA LEU A 127 1.47 -5.78 -10.23
C LEU A 127 2.42 -4.60 -10.39
N ASN A 128 1.97 -3.58 -11.10
CA ASN A 128 2.60 -2.27 -11.14
C ASN A 128 1.55 -1.16 -11.25
N GLY A 129 1.86 0.03 -10.76
CA GLY A 129 0.95 1.15 -10.93
C GLY A 129 1.39 2.40 -10.20
N THR A 130 0.73 3.49 -10.55
CA THR A 130 0.94 4.79 -9.93
C THR A 130 -0.39 5.48 -9.70
N GLY A 131 -0.41 6.36 -8.71
CA GLY A 131 -1.62 7.10 -8.37
C GLY A 131 -1.31 8.41 -7.68
N GLN A 132 -2.36 9.21 -7.53
CA GLN A 132 -2.37 10.45 -6.79
C GLN A 132 -3.55 10.41 -5.85
N TRP A 133 -3.27 10.63 -4.57
CA TRP A 133 -4.28 10.96 -3.59
C TRP A 133 -4.43 12.47 -3.59
N THR A 134 -5.63 13.00 -3.82
CA THR A 134 -5.93 14.43 -3.65
C THR A 134 -7.26 14.63 -2.90
N GLY A 135 -7.27 15.50 -1.89
CA GLY A 135 -8.50 15.91 -1.20
C GLY A 135 -9.34 14.74 -0.65
N GLY A 136 -8.70 13.69 -0.13
CA GLY A 136 -9.40 12.50 0.38
C GLY A 136 -9.77 11.44 -0.67
N ARG A 137 -9.52 11.66 -1.96
CA ARG A 137 -9.80 10.69 -3.04
C ARG A 137 -8.53 10.14 -3.64
N LEU A 138 -8.50 8.83 -3.90
CA LEU A 138 -7.40 8.16 -4.58
C LEU A 138 -7.73 7.98 -6.06
N ARG A 139 -6.90 8.55 -6.94
CA ARG A 139 -6.87 8.23 -8.36
C ARG A 139 -5.67 7.35 -8.64
N PHE A 140 -5.90 6.07 -8.88
CA PHE A 140 -4.85 5.08 -9.11
C PHE A 140 -5.02 4.40 -10.45
N ARG A 141 -3.92 4.19 -11.17
CA ARG A 141 -3.86 3.40 -12.40
C ARG A 141 -2.73 2.39 -12.30
N GLY A 142 -3.06 1.14 -12.58
CA GLY A 142 -2.08 0.07 -12.58
C GLY A 142 -2.41 -1.01 -13.58
N ALA A 143 -1.50 -1.96 -13.70
CA ALA A 143 -1.67 -3.17 -14.46
C ALA A 143 -1.33 -4.38 -13.57
N ALA A 144 -2.06 -5.46 -13.82
CA ALA A 144 -1.85 -6.77 -13.28
C ALA A 144 -1.68 -7.76 -14.42
N GLN A 145 -0.67 -8.61 -14.35
CA GLN A 145 -0.43 -9.67 -15.33
C GLN A 145 0.18 -10.88 -14.64
N ALA A 146 0.07 -12.04 -15.27
CA ALA A 146 0.77 -13.23 -14.80
C ALA A 146 2.23 -13.21 -15.27
N ALA A 147 3.11 -13.81 -14.47
CA ALA A 147 4.42 -14.22 -14.93
C ALA A 147 4.28 -15.32 -16.01
N PRO A 148 5.27 -15.49 -16.90
CA PRO A 148 5.21 -16.49 -17.97
C PRO A 148 4.87 -17.89 -17.44
N GLY A 149 3.86 -18.53 -18.04
CA GLY A 149 3.42 -19.88 -17.66
C GLY A 149 2.36 -19.93 -16.55
N GLN A 150 2.02 -18.78 -15.94
CA GLN A 150 1.02 -18.71 -14.86
C GLN A 150 -0.32 -18.10 -15.31
N ASP A 151 -0.47 -17.76 -16.59
CA ASP A 151 -1.64 -17.08 -17.16
C ASP A 151 -2.95 -17.83 -16.90
N ALA A 152 -2.97 -19.15 -17.12
CA ALA A 152 -4.16 -19.97 -16.94
C ALA A 152 -4.58 -20.06 -15.47
N VAL A 153 -3.59 -20.22 -14.58
CA VAL A 153 -3.80 -20.34 -13.13
C VAL A 153 -4.31 -19.03 -12.53
N LEU A 154 -3.81 -17.90 -13.03
CA LEU A 154 -4.16 -16.57 -12.55
C LEU A 154 -5.33 -15.92 -13.30
N ALA A 155 -5.89 -16.58 -14.32
CA ALA A 155 -6.92 -15.99 -15.18
C ALA A 155 -8.13 -15.46 -14.40
N ASN A 156 -8.61 -16.22 -13.42
CA ASN A 156 -9.74 -15.83 -12.57
C ASN A 156 -9.41 -14.60 -11.69
N LEU A 157 -8.25 -14.61 -11.03
CA LEU A 157 -7.82 -13.48 -10.20
C LEU A 157 -7.68 -12.20 -11.03
N LEU A 158 -7.07 -12.31 -12.21
CA LEU A 158 -6.90 -11.19 -13.14
C LEU A 158 -8.24 -10.59 -13.60
N ASN A 159 -9.28 -11.41 -13.77
CA ASN A 159 -10.65 -10.94 -14.06
C ASN A 159 -11.27 -10.14 -12.90
N ILE A 160 -10.92 -10.46 -11.65
CA ILE A 160 -11.48 -9.81 -10.46
C ILE A 160 -10.78 -8.49 -10.15
N ILE A 161 -9.45 -8.44 -10.34
CA ILE A 161 -8.62 -7.27 -9.97
C ILE A 161 -8.84 -6.08 -10.91
N GLY A 162 -9.12 -6.31 -12.19
CA GLY A 162 -9.24 -5.23 -13.16
C GLY A 162 -9.89 -5.64 -14.47
N ARG A 163 -10.00 -4.68 -15.39
CA ARG A 163 -10.57 -4.93 -16.71
C ARG A 163 -9.51 -5.56 -17.62
N ARG A 164 -9.80 -6.75 -18.15
CA ARG A 164 -8.89 -7.44 -19.06
C ARG A 164 -8.69 -6.70 -20.38
N GLN A 165 -7.44 -6.64 -20.80
CA GLN A 165 -6.95 -6.15 -22.09
C GLN A 165 -5.89 -7.14 -22.57
N GLY A 166 -6.37 -8.28 -23.11
CA GLY A 166 -5.51 -9.42 -23.45
C GLY A 166 -4.93 -10.11 -22.21
N ALA A 167 -3.60 -10.22 -22.16
CA ALA A 167 -2.85 -10.82 -21.05
C ALA A 167 -2.75 -9.90 -19.82
N VAL A 168 -2.99 -8.59 -20.00
CA VAL A 168 -2.91 -7.59 -18.94
C VAL A 168 -4.30 -7.24 -18.42
N SER A 169 -4.43 -7.03 -17.12
CA SER A 169 -5.64 -6.53 -16.47
C SER A 169 -5.38 -5.14 -15.92
N VAL A 170 -6.15 -4.17 -16.41
CA VAL A 170 -5.95 -2.78 -16.03
C VAL A 170 -6.79 -2.45 -14.80
N ILE A 171 -6.12 -1.89 -13.79
CA ILE A 171 -6.68 -1.44 -12.53
C ILE A 171 -6.88 0.07 -12.63
N SER A 172 -8.08 0.55 -12.34
CA SER A 172 -8.37 1.97 -12.26
C SER A 172 -9.26 2.24 -11.06
N ILE A 173 -8.82 3.16 -10.19
CA ILE A 173 -9.56 3.64 -9.01
C ILE A 173 -9.67 5.16 -9.16
N GLY A 174 -10.82 5.76 -8.89
CA GLY A 174 -11.05 7.20 -9.04
C GLY A 174 -12.22 7.72 -8.23
#